data_AF-A0A7C7PJG7-F1
#
_entry.id   AF-A0A7C7PJG7-F1
#
_cell.length_a   1.000
_cell.length_b   1.000
_cell.length_c   1.000
_cell.angle_alpha   90.00
_cell.angle_beta   90.00
_cell.angle_gamma   90.00
#
_symmetry.space_group_name_H-M   'P 1'
#
loop_
_entity.id
_entity.type
_entity.pdbx_description
1 polymer ?
#
loop_
_entity_poly.entity_id
_entity_poly.type
_entity_poly.pdbx_seq_one_letter_code
_entity_poly.pdbx_strand_id
1 'polypeptide(L)'
;METIKTQVLIVGSGASGLYAASKLKEFGIDVLVVSASSLKENSSYYAQGGIAAALLEEDSPYLHFKDTLRAGHNLCAPWNTQILVSEGPKRVVELFKLKVPFEGVTREGAHSRRRIWYVKDETGKAIWESLYNYAKSLNINFLENTKFVDFIFNPSENLVCGAIFLKDNKIIKIQSNIILLASGGWASLYEFSSNPPLNNLGVDGIDFLTISQFALMSLASFSPIIFISNWATN
;
A
#
# COMPACT_ATOMS: atom_id res chain seq x y z
N MET A 1 7.14 25.37 -15.87
CA MET A 1 6.29 24.38 -15.20
C MET A 1 6.35 23.10 -16.01
N GLU A 2 6.96 22.06 -15.45
CA GLU A 2 7.14 20.79 -16.14
C GLU A 2 5.79 20.06 -16.20
N THR A 3 5.47 19.47 -17.36
CA THR A 3 4.25 18.67 -17.55
C THR A 3 4.63 17.29 -18.05
N ILE A 4 4.24 16.27 -17.29
CA ILE A 4 4.41 14.86 -17.62
C ILE A 4 3.05 14.30 -18.01
N LYS A 5 3.00 13.37 -18.97
CA LYS A 5 1.79 12.66 -19.38
C LYS A 5 1.96 11.17 -19.17
N THR A 6 0.93 10.51 -18.65
CA THR A 6 0.88 9.05 -18.53
C THR A 6 -0.57 8.56 -18.61
N GLN A 7 -0.79 7.30 -18.98
CA GLN A 7 -2.14 6.74 -19.01
C GLN A 7 -2.69 6.52 -17.60
N VAL A 8 -1.86 5.98 -16.70
CA VAL A 8 -2.20 5.77 -15.29
C VAL A 8 -1.13 6.35 -14.38
N LEU A 9 -1.54 7.26 -13.50
CA LEU A 9 -0.71 7.79 -12.43
C LEU A 9 -0.99 7.01 -11.14
N ILE A 10 0.05 6.43 -10.55
CA ILE A 10 -0.03 5.75 -9.25
C ILE A 10 0.70 6.60 -8.22
N VAL A 11 0.00 7.00 -7.15
CA VAL A 11 0.57 7.75 -6.04
C VAL A 11 0.87 6.80 -4.90
N GLY A 12 2.13 6.41 -4.74
CA GLY A 12 2.64 5.51 -3.71
C GLY A 12 3.38 4.30 -4.28
N SER A 13 4.55 4.01 -3.71
CA SER A 13 5.45 2.92 -4.11
C SER A 13 5.46 1.73 -3.13
N GLY A 14 4.42 1.61 -2.30
CA GLY A 14 4.24 0.44 -1.44
C GLY A 14 3.84 -0.81 -2.23
N ALA A 15 3.58 -1.92 -1.53
CA ALA A 15 3.24 -3.20 -2.16
C ALA A 15 2.01 -3.09 -3.10
N SER A 16 0.98 -2.34 -2.71
CA SER A 16 -0.23 -2.11 -3.54
C SER A 16 0.10 -1.36 -4.84
N GLY A 17 0.87 -0.28 -4.74
CA GLY A 17 1.26 0.54 -5.88
C GLY A 17 2.14 -0.23 -6.87
N LEU A 18 3.16 -0.94 -6.38
CA LEU A 18 4.05 -1.75 -7.21
C LEU A 18 3.32 -2.93 -7.88
N TYR A 19 2.44 -3.60 -7.14
CA TYR A 19 1.63 -4.70 -7.68
C TYR A 19 0.69 -4.21 -8.78
N ALA A 20 -0.05 -3.12 -8.53
CA ALA A 20 -0.95 -2.52 -9.52
C ALA A 20 -0.19 -2.04 -10.76
N ALA A 21 0.95 -1.35 -10.57
CA ALA A 21 1.79 -0.88 -11.66
C ALA A 21 2.24 -2.04 -12.55
N SER A 22 2.73 -3.12 -11.93
CA SER A 22 3.18 -4.32 -12.64
C SER A 22 2.05 -4.95 -13.44
N LYS A 23 0.86 -5.13 -12.84
CA LYS A 23 -0.29 -5.71 -13.53
C LYS A 23 -0.78 -4.85 -14.69
N LEU A 24 -0.85 -3.52 -14.53
CA LEU A 24 -1.22 -2.62 -15.61
C LEU A 24 -0.19 -2.67 -16.76
N LYS A 25 1.10 -2.73 -16.43
CA LYS A 25 2.17 -2.81 -17.42
C LYS A 25 2.16 -4.14 -18.18
N GLU A 26 1.79 -5.25 -17.54
CA GLU A 26 1.55 -6.55 -18.21
C GLU A 26 0.47 -6.44 -19.31
N PHE A 27 -0.51 -5.54 -19.16
CA PHE A 27 -1.53 -5.23 -20.17
C PHE A 27 -1.10 -4.16 -21.19
N GLY A 28 0.16 -3.73 -21.18
CA GLY A 28 0.68 -2.72 -22.10
C GLY A 28 0.28 -1.28 -21.77
N ILE A 29 -0.23 -1.03 -20.56
CA ILE A 29 -0.62 0.31 -20.12
C ILE A 29 0.62 1.07 -19.64
N ASP A 30 0.75 2.33 -20.07
CA ASP A 30 1.79 3.22 -19.56
C ASP A 30 1.45 3.71 -18.15
N VAL A 31 2.42 3.56 -17.25
CA VAL A 31 2.26 3.81 -15.82
C VAL A 31 3.42 4.65 -15.32
N LEU A 32 3.09 5.70 -14.56
CA LEU A 32 4.04 6.43 -13.74
C LEU A 32 3.71 6.23 -12.26
N VAL A 33 4.68 5.72 -11.51
CA VAL A 33 4.58 5.59 -10.05
C VAL A 33 5.31 6.77 -9.41
N VAL A 34 4.63 7.52 -8.56
CA VAL A 34 5.19 8.66 -7.83
C VAL A 34 5.31 8.31 -6.34
N SER A 35 6.44 8.64 -5.73
CA SER A 35 6.65 8.54 -4.29
C SER A 35 7.07 9.89 -3.71
N ALA A 36 6.53 10.23 -2.53
CA ALA A 36 6.89 11.46 -1.81
C ALA A 36 8.32 11.45 -1.26
N SER A 37 8.92 10.27 -1.13
CA SER A 37 10.23 9.99 -0.56
C SER A 37 10.99 9.04 -1.49
N SER A 38 12.09 8.44 -0.99
CA SER A 38 12.70 7.30 -1.69
C SER A 38 11.71 6.14 -1.82
N LEU A 39 11.83 5.31 -2.86
CA LEU A 39 10.86 4.24 -3.12
C LEU A 39 10.76 3.24 -1.95
N LYS A 40 11.84 3.04 -1.19
CA LYS A 40 11.92 2.11 -0.05
C LYS A 40 11.32 2.66 1.24
N GLU A 41 11.14 3.98 1.34
CA GLU A 41 10.65 4.65 2.54
C GLU A 41 9.12 4.55 2.61
N ASN A 42 8.61 3.36 2.94
CA ASN A 42 7.17 3.07 3.02
C ASN A 42 6.86 1.91 3.99
N SER A 43 5.66 1.88 4.59
CA SER A 43 5.26 0.82 5.54
C SER A 43 5.36 -0.61 4.99
N SER A 44 5.19 -0.83 3.69
CA SER A 44 5.33 -2.18 3.13
C SER A 44 6.76 -2.68 3.26
N TYR A 45 7.76 -1.82 3.10
CA TYR A 45 9.17 -2.20 3.28
C TYR A 45 9.50 -2.55 4.74
N TYR A 46 8.91 -1.86 5.71
CA TYR A 46 9.18 -2.05 7.14
C TYR A 46 8.34 -3.14 7.82
N ALA A 47 7.39 -3.76 7.12
CA ALA A 47 6.53 -4.78 7.72
C ALA A 47 7.35 -6.01 8.15
N GLN A 48 7.20 -6.45 9.40
CA GLN A 48 8.00 -7.53 9.98
C GLN A 48 7.29 -8.88 9.93
N GLY A 49 6.07 -8.96 10.50
CA GLY A 49 5.34 -10.20 10.78
C GLY A 49 5.19 -11.12 9.57
N GLY A 50 4.12 -10.95 8.79
CA GLY A 50 3.98 -11.69 7.55
C GLY A 50 2.74 -11.38 6.75
N ILE A 51 2.44 -12.23 5.76
CA ILE A 51 1.25 -12.11 4.92
C ILE A 51 0.30 -13.29 5.15
N ALA A 52 -0.97 -12.98 5.43
CA ALA A 52 -1.99 -13.98 5.72
C ALA A 52 -2.56 -14.61 4.43
N ALA A 53 -2.38 -15.91 4.23
CA ALA A 53 -3.00 -16.67 3.13
C ALA A 53 -3.25 -18.13 3.50
N ALA A 54 -4.51 -18.55 3.34
CA ALA A 54 -4.97 -19.91 3.61
C ALA A 54 -4.59 -20.86 2.46
N LEU A 55 -3.36 -21.38 2.51
CA LEU A 55 -2.78 -22.27 1.51
C LEU A 55 -2.49 -23.69 2.04
N LEU A 56 -2.56 -23.89 3.36
CA LEU A 56 -2.35 -25.20 3.99
C LEU A 56 -3.61 -26.07 3.88
N GLU A 57 -3.43 -27.38 3.85
CA GLU A 57 -4.52 -28.36 3.72
C GLU A 57 -5.51 -28.27 4.89
N GLU A 58 -5.02 -27.99 6.11
CA GLU A 58 -5.84 -27.84 7.31
C GLU A 58 -6.53 -26.45 7.46
N ASP A 59 -6.37 -25.56 6.47
CA ASP A 59 -6.92 -24.21 6.45
C ASP A 59 -7.82 -23.96 5.23
N SER A 60 -8.59 -22.87 5.24
CA SER A 60 -9.38 -22.47 4.07
C SER A 60 -9.69 -20.97 4.08
N PRO A 61 -9.99 -20.37 2.90
CA PRO A 61 -10.54 -19.02 2.82
C PRO A 61 -11.75 -18.79 3.72
N TYR A 62 -12.59 -19.81 3.92
CA TYR A 62 -13.76 -19.73 4.79
C TYR A 62 -13.40 -19.64 6.28
N LEU A 63 -12.38 -20.38 6.74
CA LEU A 63 -11.88 -20.23 8.11
C LEU A 63 -11.21 -18.87 8.31
N HIS A 64 -10.45 -18.40 7.33
CA HIS A 64 -9.86 -17.07 7.36
C HIS A 64 -10.94 -15.98 7.41
N PHE A 65 -11.99 -16.09 6.59
CA PHE A 65 -13.15 -15.19 6.60
C PHE A 65 -13.76 -15.04 8.00
N LYS A 66 -14.01 -16.17 8.69
CA LYS A 66 -14.57 -16.17 10.04
C LYS A 66 -13.66 -15.47 11.05
N ASP A 67 -12.36 -15.75 10.99
CA ASP A 67 -11.39 -15.09 11.86
C ASP A 67 -11.36 -13.58 11.61
N THR A 68 -11.40 -13.14 10.35
CA THR A 68 -11.41 -11.71 9.99
C THR A 68 -12.67 -10.99 10.46
N LEU A 69 -13.87 -11.56 10.25
CA LEU A 69 -15.12 -10.95 10.72
C LEU A 69 -15.16 -10.84 12.25
N ARG A 70 -14.71 -11.89 12.94
CA ARG A 70 -14.62 -11.92 14.41
C ARG A 70 -13.65 -10.85 14.91
N ALA A 71 -12.45 -10.78 14.34
CA ALA A 71 -11.42 -9.81 14.71
C ALA A 71 -11.86 -8.36 14.44
N GLY A 72 -12.60 -8.15 13.35
CA GLY A 72 -13.15 -6.85 12.99
C GLY A 72 -14.43 -6.46 13.74
N HIS A 73 -14.86 -7.23 14.75
CA HIS A 73 -16.06 -6.95 15.55
C HIS A 73 -17.32 -6.70 14.69
N ASN A 74 -17.47 -7.45 13.59
CA ASN A 74 -18.55 -7.29 12.60
C ASN A 74 -18.64 -5.91 11.92
N LEU A 75 -17.60 -5.07 12.01
CA LEU A 75 -17.50 -3.81 11.27
C LEU A 75 -16.92 -4.01 9.87
N CYS A 76 -16.33 -5.17 9.59
CA CYS A 76 -15.87 -5.53 8.26
C CYS A 76 -17.05 -5.68 7.29
N ALA A 77 -16.94 -5.10 6.09
CA ALA A 77 -17.87 -5.36 5.00
C ALA A 77 -17.68 -6.82 4.51
N PRO A 78 -18.68 -7.72 4.68
CA PRO A 78 -18.50 -9.15 4.40
C PRO A 78 -18.07 -9.44 2.96
N TRP A 79 -18.61 -8.71 1.99
CA TRP A 79 -18.23 -8.86 0.58
C TRP A 79 -16.74 -8.60 0.34
N ASN A 80 -16.20 -7.51 0.89
CA ASN A 80 -14.79 -7.16 0.75
C ASN A 80 -13.90 -8.17 1.47
N THR A 81 -14.30 -8.62 2.66
CA THR A 81 -13.60 -9.67 3.40
C THR A 81 -13.56 -10.97 2.61
N GLN A 82 -14.65 -11.34 1.93
CA GLN A 82 -14.69 -12.55 1.11
C GLN A 82 -13.74 -12.47 -0.09
N ILE A 83 -13.67 -11.31 -0.76
CA ILE A 83 -12.70 -11.08 -1.84
C ILE A 83 -11.27 -11.23 -1.29
N LEU A 84 -10.95 -10.54 -0.20
CA LEU A 84 -9.62 -10.55 0.42
C LEU A 84 -9.13 -11.97 0.71
N VAL A 85 -9.93 -12.75 1.43
CA VAL A 85 -9.52 -14.09 1.88
C VAL A 85 -9.54 -15.15 0.78
N SER A 86 -10.36 -14.95 -0.27
CA SER A 86 -10.44 -15.88 -1.41
C SER A 86 -9.35 -15.62 -2.45
N GLU A 87 -9.00 -14.35 -2.68
CA GLU A 87 -7.95 -13.97 -3.63
C GLU A 87 -6.54 -13.99 -3.01
N GLY A 88 -6.42 -13.81 -1.69
CA GLY A 88 -5.14 -13.81 -0.97
C GLY A 88 -4.23 -15.01 -1.27
N PRO A 89 -4.72 -16.27 -1.26
CA PRO A 89 -3.93 -17.44 -1.64
C PRO A 89 -3.31 -17.33 -3.03
N LYS A 90 -4.07 -16.86 -4.03
CA LYS A 90 -3.55 -16.67 -5.40
C LYS A 90 -2.45 -15.61 -5.44
N ARG A 91 -2.61 -14.51 -4.69
CA ARG A 91 -1.60 -13.44 -4.61
C ARG A 91 -0.31 -13.93 -3.95
N VAL A 92 -0.38 -14.74 -2.90
CA VAL A 92 0.82 -15.33 -2.28
C VAL A 92 1.50 -16.34 -3.22
N VAL A 93 0.74 -17.11 -4.00
CA VAL A 93 1.30 -17.95 -5.07
C VAL A 93 2.03 -17.13 -6.13
N GLU A 94 1.54 -15.94 -6.49
CA GLU A 94 2.27 -15.03 -7.37
C GLU A 94 3.58 -14.54 -6.74
N LEU A 95 3.60 -14.25 -5.43
CA LEU A 95 4.82 -13.88 -4.72
C LEU A 95 5.87 -15.02 -4.70
N PHE A 96 5.44 -16.28 -4.57
CA PHE A 96 6.33 -17.43 -4.77
C PHE A 96 6.95 -17.45 -6.16
N LYS A 97 6.18 -17.15 -7.22
CA LYS A 97 6.68 -17.06 -8.60
C LYS A 97 7.67 -15.90 -8.77
N LEU A 98 7.49 -14.82 -8.01
CA LEU A 98 8.43 -13.70 -7.93
C LEU A 98 9.66 -13.98 -7.04
N LYS A 99 9.82 -15.23 -6.57
CA LYS A 99 10.94 -15.70 -5.75
C LYS A 99 11.06 -15.02 -4.39
N VAL A 100 9.94 -14.60 -3.79
CA VAL A 100 9.93 -14.21 -2.38
C VAL A 100 10.34 -15.43 -1.54
N PRO A 101 11.39 -15.33 -0.70
CA PRO A 101 11.98 -16.47 0.00
C PRO A 101 11.22 -16.79 1.29
N PHE A 102 9.92 -17.09 1.21
CA PHE A 102 9.14 -17.49 2.38
C PHE A 102 9.76 -18.71 3.08
N GLU A 103 10.02 -18.59 4.38
CA GLU A 103 10.75 -19.60 5.17
C GLU A 103 9.81 -20.55 5.92
N GLY A 104 8.56 -20.16 6.12
CA GLY A 104 7.58 -20.97 6.85
C GLY A 104 6.23 -20.31 7.00
N VAL A 105 5.38 -20.95 7.82
CA VAL A 105 4.03 -20.49 8.14
C VAL A 105 3.82 -20.49 9.64
N THR A 106 3.42 -19.35 10.20
CA THR A 106 3.10 -19.16 11.61
C THR A 106 1.63 -18.76 11.83
N ARG A 107 1.24 -18.57 13.09
CA ARG A 107 -0.08 -18.09 13.50
C ARG A 107 0.09 -16.86 14.39
N GLU A 108 -0.47 -15.74 13.95
CA GLU A 108 -0.53 -14.49 14.71
C GLU A 108 -1.94 -14.24 15.28
N GLY A 109 -2.12 -13.09 15.94
CA GLY A 109 -3.33 -12.71 16.67
C GLY A 109 -4.63 -12.89 15.89
N ALA A 110 -5.66 -13.34 16.59
CA ALA A 110 -7.02 -13.59 16.11
C ALA A 110 -7.20 -14.69 15.03
N HIS A 111 -6.13 -15.32 14.54
CA HIS A 111 -6.23 -16.45 13.61
C HIS A 111 -6.42 -17.81 14.31
N SER A 112 -7.29 -18.65 13.76
CA SER A 112 -7.58 -20.01 14.23
C SER A 112 -6.69 -21.09 13.61
N ARG A 113 -5.95 -20.76 12.55
CA ARG A 113 -5.00 -21.63 11.83
C ARG A 113 -3.69 -20.90 11.57
N ARG A 114 -2.62 -21.65 11.32
CA ARG A 114 -1.37 -21.11 10.80
C ARG A 114 -1.59 -20.71 9.34
N ARG A 115 -1.36 -19.44 9.03
CA ARG A 115 -1.52 -18.91 7.66
C ARG A 115 -0.69 -17.66 7.38
N ILE A 116 0.15 -17.26 8.32
CA ILE A 116 1.03 -16.11 8.16
C ILE A 116 2.33 -16.59 7.56
N TRP A 117 2.54 -16.31 6.28
CA TRP A 117 3.77 -16.60 5.56
C TRP A 117 4.79 -15.51 5.85
N TYR A 118 6.01 -15.89 6.23
CA TYR A 118 7.01 -14.95 6.73
C TYR A 118 8.42 -15.21 6.17
N VAL A 119 9.28 -14.20 6.29
CA VAL A 119 10.72 -14.23 6.01
C VAL A 119 11.43 -13.60 7.21
N LYS A 120 11.82 -14.42 8.20
CA LYS A 120 12.31 -13.94 9.51
C LYS A 120 11.42 -12.80 10.03
N ASP A 121 12.04 -11.69 10.42
CA ASP A 121 11.39 -10.43 10.82
C ASP A 121 11.46 -9.36 9.71
N GLU A 122 11.68 -9.74 8.46
CA GLU A 122 11.85 -8.83 7.30
C GLU A 122 10.90 -9.16 6.14
N THR A 123 9.72 -9.73 6.43
CA THR A 123 8.77 -10.18 5.38
C THR A 123 8.39 -9.07 4.40
N GLY A 124 8.13 -7.87 4.91
CA GLY A 124 7.75 -6.71 4.12
C GLY A 124 8.84 -6.30 3.12
N LYS A 125 10.08 -6.21 3.57
CA LYS A 125 11.25 -5.93 2.74
C LYS A 125 11.41 -6.98 1.63
N ALA A 126 11.34 -8.26 1.97
CA ALA A 126 11.49 -9.34 0.99
C ALA A 126 10.39 -9.31 -0.10
N ILE A 127 9.14 -9.06 0.28
CA ILE A 127 8.03 -8.89 -0.66
C ILE A 127 8.22 -7.63 -1.51
N TRP A 128 8.54 -6.50 -0.87
CA TRP A 128 8.72 -5.21 -1.54
C TRP A 128 9.84 -5.27 -2.57
N GLU A 129 11.00 -5.83 -2.23
CA GLU A 129 12.15 -5.95 -3.14
C GLU A 129 11.80 -6.82 -4.35
N SER A 130 11.07 -7.91 -4.14
CA SER A 130 10.63 -8.81 -5.22
C SER A 130 9.65 -8.10 -6.16
N LEU A 131 8.67 -7.36 -5.61
CA LEU A 131 7.73 -6.56 -6.40
C LEU A 131 8.42 -5.41 -7.14
N TYR A 132 9.35 -4.71 -6.50
CA TYR A 132 10.09 -3.61 -7.11
C TYR A 132 10.98 -4.10 -8.25
N ASN A 133 11.72 -5.20 -8.05
CA ASN A 133 12.55 -5.78 -9.09
C ASN A 133 11.71 -6.25 -10.29
N TYR A 134 10.52 -6.81 -10.04
CA TYR A 134 9.58 -7.16 -11.09
C TYR A 134 9.05 -5.93 -11.83
N ALA A 135 8.62 -4.90 -11.10
CA ALA A 135 8.15 -3.66 -11.71
C ALA A 135 9.25 -3.00 -12.58
N LYS A 136 10.50 -3.03 -12.11
CA LYS A 136 11.66 -2.52 -12.85
C LYS A 136 11.94 -3.34 -14.11
N SER A 137 11.80 -4.66 -14.09
CA SER A 137 12.00 -5.49 -15.28
C SER A 137 10.95 -5.24 -16.37
N LEU A 138 9.78 -4.71 -15.99
CA LEU A 138 8.74 -4.25 -16.91
C LEU A 138 8.95 -2.80 -17.42
N ASN A 139 10.08 -2.16 -17.09
CA ASN A 139 10.39 -0.77 -17.45
C ASN A 139 9.30 0.22 -17.01
N ILE A 140 8.80 0.07 -15.78
CA ILE A 140 7.90 1.06 -15.16
C ILE A 140 8.68 2.32 -14.80
N ASN A 141 8.06 3.48 -15.04
CA ASN A 141 8.64 4.77 -14.71
C ASN A 141 8.36 5.11 -13.23
N PHE A 142 9.38 5.58 -12.54
CA PHE A 142 9.31 5.98 -11.14
C PHE A 142 9.74 7.43 -10.97
N LEU A 143 9.03 8.16 -10.11
CA LEU A 143 9.36 9.53 -9.75
C LEU A 143 9.39 9.67 -8.22
N GLU A 144 10.59 9.60 -7.65
CA GLU A 144 10.86 9.72 -6.21
C GLU A 144 10.89 11.17 -5.73
N ASN A 145 10.85 11.36 -4.40
CA ASN A 145 10.98 12.65 -3.71
C ASN A 145 10.03 13.73 -4.25
N THR A 146 8.83 13.30 -4.66
CA THR A 146 7.85 14.12 -5.36
C THR A 146 6.54 14.09 -4.61
N LYS A 147 6.27 15.15 -3.85
CA LYS A 147 5.14 15.24 -2.93
C LYS A 147 3.87 15.60 -3.68
N PHE A 148 2.80 14.87 -3.44
CA PHE A 148 1.47 15.23 -3.93
C PHE A 148 1.03 16.56 -3.32
N VAL A 149 0.36 17.41 -4.11
CA VAL A 149 -0.18 18.69 -3.64
C VAL A 149 -1.69 18.72 -3.83
N ASP A 150 -2.17 18.51 -5.06
CA ASP A 150 -3.60 18.61 -5.36
C ASP A 150 -3.94 17.85 -6.65
N PHE A 151 -5.21 17.54 -6.86
CA PHE A 151 -5.72 17.04 -8.13
C PHE A 151 -5.95 18.17 -9.12
N ILE A 152 -5.91 17.81 -10.40
CA ILE A 152 -6.34 18.68 -11.48
C ILE A 152 -7.71 18.18 -11.92
N PHE A 153 -8.72 19.03 -11.78
CA PHE A 153 -10.10 18.73 -12.16
C PHE A 153 -10.47 19.38 -13.49
N ASN A 154 -11.29 18.66 -14.25
CA ASN A 154 -12.05 19.23 -15.35
C ASN A 154 -13.50 19.52 -14.88
N PRO A 155 -13.88 20.78 -14.61
CA PRO A 155 -15.21 21.11 -14.10
C PRO A 155 -16.34 20.76 -15.06
N SER A 156 -16.11 20.80 -16.37
CA SER A 156 -17.17 20.53 -17.36
C SER A 156 -17.54 19.05 -17.43
N GLU A 157 -16.61 18.17 -17.07
CA GLU A 157 -16.79 16.71 -17.11
C GLU A 157 -16.99 16.12 -15.71
N ASN A 158 -16.72 16.90 -14.66
CA ASN A 158 -16.69 16.44 -13.28
C ASN A 158 -15.73 15.24 -13.09
N LEU A 159 -14.55 15.31 -13.74
CA LEU A 159 -13.53 14.25 -13.73
C LEU A 159 -12.17 14.79 -13.29
N VAL A 160 -11.38 13.91 -12.65
CA VAL A 160 -9.95 14.13 -12.42
C VAL A 160 -9.22 13.92 -13.74
N CYS A 161 -8.37 14.88 -14.14
CA CYS A 161 -7.58 14.81 -15.37
C CYS A 161 -6.06 14.93 -15.12
N GLY A 162 -5.64 14.94 -13.85
CA GLY A 162 -4.24 14.93 -13.47
C GLY A 162 -4.04 15.26 -11.99
N ALA A 163 -2.79 15.51 -11.64
CA ALA A 163 -2.40 15.95 -10.30
C ALA A 163 -1.18 16.88 -10.35
N ILE A 164 -1.06 17.69 -9.31
CA ILE A 164 -0.01 18.66 -9.05
C ILE A 164 0.91 18.08 -7.99
N PHE A 165 2.21 18.20 -8.22
CA PHE A 165 3.24 17.73 -7.32
C PHE A 165 4.29 18.81 -7.06
N LEU A 166 4.98 18.69 -5.92
CA LEU A 166 6.14 19.47 -5.56
C LEU A 166 7.38 18.57 -5.51
N LYS A 167 8.39 18.90 -6.33
CA LYS A 167 9.69 18.23 -6.34
C LYS A 167 10.78 19.29 -6.36
N ASP A 168 11.71 19.26 -5.42
CA ASP A 168 12.81 20.23 -5.33
C ASP A 168 12.34 21.70 -5.40
N ASN A 169 11.26 22.02 -4.68
CA ASN A 169 10.57 23.33 -4.69
C ASN A 169 10.03 23.77 -6.07
N LYS A 170 9.89 22.85 -7.02
CA LYS A 170 9.30 23.09 -8.33
C LYS A 170 7.96 22.38 -8.45
N ILE A 171 7.00 23.08 -9.04
CA ILE A 171 5.69 22.52 -9.36
C ILE A 171 5.80 21.67 -10.63
N ILE A 172 5.39 20.41 -10.51
CA ILE A 172 5.24 19.46 -11.60
C ILE A 172 3.76 19.18 -11.79
N LYS A 173 3.28 19.20 -13.04
CA LYS A 173 1.94 18.74 -13.39
C LYS A 173 2.03 17.38 -14.06
N ILE A 174 1.23 16.43 -13.61
CA ILE A 174 1.14 15.11 -14.24
C ILE A 174 -0.29 14.95 -14.74
N GLN A 175 -0.45 14.93 -16.06
CA GLN A 175 -1.75 14.69 -16.69
C GLN A 175 -1.98 13.19 -16.83
N SER A 176 -3.13 12.74 -16.34
CA SER A 176 -3.55 11.34 -16.41
C SER A 176 -5.06 11.23 -16.25
N ASN A 177 -5.67 10.33 -17.01
CA ASN A 177 -7.12 10.09 -16.95
C ASN A 177 -7.50 9.13 -15.81
N ILE A 178 -6.52 8.42 -15.25
CA ILE A 178 -6.73 7.46 -14.17
C ILE A 178 -5.65 7.70 -13.12
N ILE A 179 -6.09 7.99 -11.89
CA ILE A 179 -5.19 8.13 -10.74
C ILE A 179 -5.53 7.06 -9.72
N LEU A 180 -4.54 6.22 -9.39
CA LEU A 180 -4.62 5.22 -8.33
C LEU A 180 -3.91 5.76 -7.09
N LEU A 181 -4.64 5.90 -6.00
CA LEU A 181 -4.06 6.23 -4.70
C LEU A 181 -3.63 4.96 -3.97
N ALA A 182 -2.32 4.82 -3.78
CA ALA A 182 -1.67 3.75 -3.05
C ALA A 182 -0.74 4.33 -1.95
N SER A 183 -1.18 5.43 -1.33
CA SER A 183 -0.39 6.33 -0.48
C SER A 183 -0.07 5.80 0.92
N GLY A 184 -0.68 4.68 1.34
CA GLY A 184 -0.52 4.14 2.68
C GLY A 184 -1.58 4.65 3.67
N GLY A 185 -1.31 4.51 4.96
CA GLY A 185 -2.23 4.90 6.04
C GLY A 185 -1.95 6.29 6.62
N TRP A 186 -2.78 6.72 7.56
CA TRP A 186 -2.74 8.05 8.18
C TRP A 186 -2.22 8.06 9.63
N ALA A 187 -1.63 6.96 10.10
CA ALA A 187 -1.21 6.82 11.50
C ALA A 187 -0.06 7.76 11.93
N SER A 188 0.55 8.51 11.02
CA SER A 188 1.51 9.57 11.35
C SER A 188 0.84 10.84 11.92
N LEU A 189 -0.50 10.90 11.94
CA LEU A 189 -1.25 11.91 12.69
C LEU A 189 -1.07 11.78 14.22
N TYR A 190 -0.64 10.61 14.70
CA TYR A 190 -0.36 10.38 16.11
C TYR A 190 1.12 10.60 16.41
N GLU A 191 1.40 11.29 17.52
CA GLU A 191 2.76 11.58 18.00
C GLU A 191 3.62 10.31 18.12
N PHE A 192 3.05 9.25 18.70
CA PHE A 192 3.68 7.94 18.78
C PHE A 192 3.12 7.02 17.69
N SER A 193 3.94 6.75 16.68
CA SER A 193 3.56 5.92 15.54
C SER A 193 4.64 4.88 15.22
N SER A 194 4.22 3.70 14.77
CA SER A 194 5.13 2.69 14.20
C SER A 194 5.33 2.87 12.70
N ASN A 195 4.62 3.82 12.08
CA ASN A 195 4.82 4.16 10.69
C ASN A 195 6.10 4.98 10.49
N PRO A 196 6.71 4.89 9.30
CA PRO A 196 7.80 5.80 8.92
C PRO A 196 7.41 7.27 9.13
N PRO A 197 8.32 8.15 9.56
CA PRO A 197 8.01 9.55 9.85
C PRO A 197 7.51 10.33 8.61
N LEU A 198 7.79 9.82 7.40
CA LEU A 198 7.35 10.40 6.13
C LEU A 198 6.10 9.73 5.53
N ASN A 199 5.39 8.86 6.25
CA ASN A 199 4.12 8.26 5.82
C ASN A 199 2.94 9.26 5.71
N ASN A 200 3.22 10.56 5.63
CA ASN A 200 2.22 11.63 5.65
C ASN A 200 1.32 11.67 4.41
N LEU A 201 1.53 10.82 3.38
CA LEU A 201 0.64 10.78 2.21
C LEU A 201 -0.78 10.25 2.50
N GLY A 202 -1.01 9.58 3.64
CA GLY A 202 -2.38 9.32 4.09
C GLY A 202 -3.14 10.60 4.48
N VAL A 203 -2.42 11.70 4.68
CA VAL A 203 -2.88 12.97 5.27
C VAL A 203 -2.68 14.17 4.34
N ASP A 204 -1.60 14.22 3.54
CA ASP A 204 -1.38 15.30 2.56
C ASP A 204 -2.41 15.22 1.40
N GLY A 205 -3.03 14.06 1.24
CA GLY A 205 -4.22 13.89 0.41
C GLY A 205 -5.52 14.25 1.11
N ILE A 206 -5.58 14.58 2.41
CA ILE A 206 -6.83 14.88 3.14
C ILE A 206 -7.49 16.19 2.69
N ASP A 207 -6.88 16.99 1.82
CA ASP A 207 -7.66 17.94 1.00
C ASP A 207 -8.60 17.25 -0.03
N PHE A 208 -8.68 15.90 -0.04
CA PHE A 208 -9.74 15.06 -0.66
C PHE A 208 -11.16 15.32 -0.12
N LEU A 209 -11.31 16.24 0.85
CA LEU A 209 -12.53 16.52 1.59
C LEU A 209 -13.74 16.92 0.73
N THR A 210 -13.55 17.25 -0.55
CA THR A 210 -14.65 17.68 -1.42
C THR A 210 -15.28 16.56 -2.26
N ILE A 211 -14.65 15.40 -2.45
CA ILE A 211 -15.05 14.46 -3.53
C ILE A 211 -15.11 12.99 -3.09
N SER A 212 -14.60 12.66 -1.91
CA SER A 212 -14.62 11.29 -1.41
C SER A 212 -15.39 11.14 -0.11
N GLN A 213 -16.09 10.02 0.01
CA GLN A 213 -16.69 9.61 1.28
C GLN A 213 -15.65 8.80 2.05
N PHE A 214 -15.04 9.42 3.05
CA PHE A 214 -14.28 8.68 4.05
C PHE A 214 -15.22 8.05 5.06
N ALA A 215 -14.94 6.81 5.44
CA ALA A 215 -15.65 6.10 6.50
C ALA A 215 -14.65 5.58 7.53
N LEU A 216 -15.09 5.48 8.79
CA LEU A 216 -14.35 4.83 9.87
C LEU A 216 -12.98 5.43 10.18
N MET A 217 -12.74 6.72 9.86
CA MET A 217 -11.50 7.43 10.22
C MET A 217 -11.26 7.51 11.75
N SER A 218 -12.26 7.23 12.58
CA SER A 218 -12.10 7.12 14.03
C SER A 218 -11.47 5.79 14.48
N LEU A 219 -11.34 4.79 13.60
CA LEU A 219 -10.76 3.49 13.92
C LEU A 219 -9.26 3.48 13.59
N ALA A 220 -8.43 3.73 14.60
CA ALA A 220 -6.98 3.52 14.54
C ALA A 220 -6.58 2.26 15.31
N SER A 221 -5.62 1.50 14.79
CA SER A 221 -5.02 0.35 15.48
C SER A 221 -3.65 0.73 16.01
N PHE A 222 -3.40 0.42 17.28
CA PHE A 222 -2.11 0.65 17.94
C PHE A 222 -1.44 -0.69 18.22
N SER A 223 -0.16 -0.81 17.86
CA SER A 223 0.62 -1.97 18.27
C SER A 223 0.76 -1.94 19.80
N PRO A 224 0.49 -3.06 20.51
CA PRO A 224 0.65 -3.12 21.96
C PRO A 224 2.13 -3.10 22.38
N ILE A 225 3.06 -3.35 21.45
CA ILE A 225 4.50 -3.36 21.70
C ILE A 225 5.16 -2.46 20.67
N ILE A 226 5.65 -1.30 21.10
CA ILE A 226 6.45 -0.37 20.32
C ILE A 226 7.66 0.01 21.17
N PHE A 227 8.84 0.05 20.56
CA PHE A 227 10.04 0.53 21.24
C PHE A 227 9.98 2.06 21.36
N ILE A 228 9.92 2.56 22.58
CA ILE A 228 10.02 3.99 22.89
C ILE A 228 11.45 4.25 23.36
N SER A 229 12.30 4.75 22.47
CA SER A 229 13.56 5.38 22.86
C SER A 229 13.35 6.88 22.98
N ASN A 230 13.78 7.48 24.09
CA ASN A 230 13.87 8.93 24.25
C ASN A 230 14.87 9.49 23.23
N TRP A 231 14.40 9.88 22.04
CA TRP A 231 15.14 10.77 21.15
C TRP A 231 14.87 12.22 21.57
N ALA A 232 15.31 12.54 22.78
CA ALA A 232 15.40 13.90 23.27
C ALA A 232 16.67 14.01 24.10
N THR A 233 17.79 14.24 23.41
CA THR A 233 18.83 15.27 23.63
C THR A 233 20.14 14.80 23.01
N ASN A 234 20.39 15.24 21.77
CA ASN A 234 21.66 15.84 21.30
C ASN A 234 21.51 16.27 19.84
#